data_AF-A0AA35E450-F1
#
_entry.id   AF-A0AA35E450-F1
#
_cell.length_a   1.000
_cell.length_b   1.000
_cell.length_c   1.000
_cell.angle_alpha   90.00
_cell.angle_beta   90.00
_cell.angle_gamma   90.00
#
_symmetry.space_group_name_H-M   'P 1'
#
loop_
_entity.id
_entity.type
_entity.pdbx_description
1 polymer ?
#
loop_
_entity_poly.entity_id
_entity_poly.type
_entity_poly.pdbx_seq_one_letter_code
_entity_poly.pdbx_strand_id
1 'polypeptide(L)'
;MDDYNIKEEKDNNEVNGESKLGGFYSGFFLYGQNKGGFSMGLQKYETRIRKKILNLKEKKKLSNNLNEQKSIEKEVLFLKTRLINNTDNAIYNYLTDRVSKHNVVNMNRVKKTQKAIAEELALDATAVSKSFKKLKELHIIDFTKSGSAFEKIFISPRILWKKDVHIHSKVIYDLNHLGGFDNFRINPFEVDDEYLNPPEKNKAA
;
A
#
# COMPACT_ATOMS: atom_id res chain seq x y z
N MET A 1 -48.76 7.61 32.95
CA MET A 1 -48.92 6.83 31.72
C MET A 1 -48.65 7.79 30.57
N ASP A 2 -47.50 7.80 29.90
CA ASP A 2 -46.34 6.91 29.94
C ASP A 2 -45.05 7.74 29.78
N ASP A 3 -44.06 7.39 30.60
CA ASP A 3 -42.68 7.87 30.55
C ASP A 3 -41.98 7.32 29.31
N TYR A 4 -41.48 8.21 28.44
CA TYR A 4 -40.42 7.86 27.49
C TYR A 4 -39.11 8.52 27.94
N ASN A 5 -38.33 7.72 28.66
CA ASN A 5 -36.98 7.98 29.13
C ASN A 5 -36.04 8.28 27.94
N ILE A 6 -35.79 9.56 27.69
CA ILE A 6 -34.65 10.01 26.87
C ILE A 6 -33.42 9.88 27.77
N LYS A 7 -32.68 8.78 27.65
CA LYS A 7 -31.31 8.72 28.16
C LYS A 7 -30.40 9.42 27.17
N GLU A 8 -30.15 10.70 27.42
CA GLU A 8 -28.95 11.39 26.98
C GLU A 8 -27.75 10.73 27.66
N GLU A 9 -27.06 9.84 26.96
CA GLU A 9 -25.69 9.50 27.36
C GLU A 9 -24.77 10.61 26.91
N LYS A 10 -24.25 11.30 27.91
CA LYS A 10 -23.32 12.42 27.83
C LYS A 10 -22.09 12.04 27.01
N ASP A 11 -21.87 12.83 25.96
CA ASP A 11 -20.54 13.13 25.44
C ASP A 11 -19.61 13.46 26.60
N ASN A 12 -18.65 12.56 26.85
CA ASN A 12 -17.44 12.84 27.60
C ASN A 12 -16.39 11.79 27.24
N ASN A 13 -15.72 12.03 26.13
CA ASN A 13 -14.30 11.70 26.02
C ASN A 13 -13.64 12.82 25.21
N GLU A 14 -13.24 13.86 25.94
CA GLU A 14 -12.16 14.75 25.52
C GLU A 14 -10.93 13.89 25.20
N VAL A 15 -10.71 13.62 23.91
CA VAL A 15 -9.40 13.21 23.41
C VAL A 15 -8.66 14.47 22.99
N ASN A 16 -8.34 15.30 23.99
CA ASN A 16 -7.28 16.30 23.87
C ASN A 16 -5.94 15.59 24.05
N GLY A 17 -5.42 15.08 22.94
CA GLY A 17 -4.11 14.50 22.83
C GLY A 17 -3.72 14.47 21.37
N GLU A 18 -2.99 15.50 20.94
CA GLU A 18 -2.42 15.62 19.60
C GLU A 18 -1.65 14.35 19.22
N SER A 19 -2.32 13.45 18.50
CA SER A 19 -1.66 12.55 17.57
C SER A 19 -2.36 12.69 16.23
N LYS A 20 -1.97 13.71 15.47
CA LYS A 20 -2.26 13.79 14.04
C LYS A 20 -1.59 12.58 13.36
N LEU A 21 -2.26 11.43 13.38
CA LEU A 21 -2.03 10.34 12.45
C LEU A 21 -2.47 10.83 11.06
N GLY A 22 -1.61 11.64 10.44
CA GLY A 22 -1.83 12.16 9.10
C GLY A 22 -1.84 11.03 8.07
N GLY A 23 -2.93 10.94 7.30
CA GLY A 23 -2.89 10.72 5.84
C GLY A 23 -2.66 9.32 5.28
N PHE A 24 -2.37 8.29 6.07
CA PHE A 24 -2.24 6.92 5.54
C PHE A 24 -2.82 5.87 6.48
N TYR A 25 -2.47 5.97 7.76
CA TYR A 25 -2.96 5.02 8.75
C TYR A 25 -4.47 5.11 8.91
N SER A 26 -5.14 6.26 8.79
CA SER A 26 -6.60 6.33 8.90
C SER A 26 -7.33 5.49 7.83
N GLY A 27 -6.91 5.56 6.57
CA GLY A 27 -7.55 4.81 5.47
C GLY A 27 -7.32 3.29 5.57
N PHE A 28 -6.15 2.85 6.02
CA PHE A 28 -5.83 1.44 6.18
C PHE A 28 -6.29 0.85 7.52
N PHE A 29 -6.24 1.60 8.62
CA PHE A 29 -6.73 1.16 9.94
C PHE A 29 -8.25 1.00 9.95
N LEU A 30 -9.01 1.83 9.21
CA LEU A 30 -10.47 1.72 9.16
C LEU A 30 -10.97 0.42 8.52
N TYR A 31 -10.18 -0.20 7.61
CA TYR A 31 -10.54 -1.46 6.95
C TYR A 31 -9.73 -2.69 7.43
N GLY A 32 -8.62 -2.49 8.13
CA GLY A 32 -7.65 -3.52 8.50
C GLY A 32 -7.78 -4.11 9.90
N GLN A 33 -8.80 -3.75 10.69
CA GLN A 33 -8.90 -4.19 12.10
C GLN A 33 -9.10 -5.71 12.31
N ASN A 34 -9.31 -6.49 11.26
CA ASN A 34 -9.45 -7.95 11.39
C ASN A 34 -8.28 -8.70 10.75
N LYS A 35 -7.07 -8.55 11.31
CA LYS A 35 -5.97 -9.54 11.46
C LYS A 35 -4.59 -8.87 11.41
N GLY A 36 -3.84 -8.93 12.51
CA GLY A 36 -2.56 -8.25 12.73
C GLY A 36 -1.36 -8.60 11.81
N GLY A 37 -1.56 -9.28 10.70
CA GLY A 37 -0.48 -9.60 9.74
C GLY A 37 -0.10 -8.44 8.82
N PHE A 38 -1.09 -7.66 8.37
CA PHE A 38 -0.89 -6.62 7.36
C PHE A 38 -0.15 -5.38 7.89
N SER A 39 -0.61 -4.84 9.02
CA SER A 39 -0.02 -3.64 9.64
C SER A 39 1.44 -3.89 10.04
N MET A 40 1.77 -5.08 10.55
CA MET A 40 3.13 -5.46 10.90
C MET A 40 4.06 -5.58 9.68
N GLY A 41 3.60 -6.15 8.56
CA GLY A 41 4.40 -6.27 7.33
C GLY A 41 4.76 -4.91 6.74
N LEU A 42 3.76 -4.04 6.59
CA LEU A 42 3.94 -2.65 6.14
C LEU A 42 4.87 -1.86 7.05
N GLN A 43 4.70 -1.98 8.38
CA GLN A 43 5.55 -1.31 9.36
C GLN A 43 7.01 -1.75 9.23
N LYS A 44 7.28 -3.06 9.12
CA LYS A 44 8.64 -3.58 8.95
C LYS A 44 9.28 -3.05 7.66
N TYR A 45 8.53 -3.08 6.56
CA TYR A 45 8.96 -2.54 5.26
C TYR A 45 9.34 -1.07 5.34
N GLU A 46 8.45 -0.22 5.85
CA GLU A 46 8.73 1.22 5.95
C GLU A 46 9.86 1.52 6.92
N THR A 47 9.93 0.81 8.04
CA THR A 47 10.97 1.01 9.06
C THR A 47 12.35 0.73 8.47
N ARG A 48 12.50 -0.32 7.64
CA ARG A 48 13.77 -0.64 6.96
C ARG A 48 14.23 0.53 6.08
N ILE A 49 13.32 1.09 5.29
CA ILE A 49 13.61 2.24 4.41
C ILE A 49 13.97 3.47 5.23
N ARG A 50 13.19 3.78 6.27
CA ARG A 50 13.40 4.95 7.15
C ARG A 50 14.74 4.88 7.88
N LYS A 51 15.13 3.71 8.38
CA LYS A 51 16.46 3.48 8.98
C LYS A 51 17.59 3.72 7.98
N LYS A 52 17.48 3.22 6.74
CA LYS A 52 18.47 3.47 5.68
C LYS A 52 18.58 4.98 5.36
N ILE A 53 17.45 5.69 5.26
CA ILE A 53 17.43 7.15 5.07
C ILE A 53 18.10 7.89 6.23
N LEU A 54 17.85 7.47 7.48
CA LEU A 54 18.46 8.08 8.67
C LEU A 54 20.00 7.95 8.62
N ASN A 55 20.50 6.74 8.41
CA ASN A 55 21.93 6.46 8.32
C ASN A 55 22.59 7.25 7.18
N LEU A 56 21.94 7.34 6.02
CA LEU A 56 22.43 8.12 4.88
C LEU A 56 22.51 9.62 5.21
N LYS A 57 21.50 10.17 5.90
CA LYS A 57 21.51 11.57 6.34
C LYS A 57 22.63 11.86 7.33
N GLU A 58 22.90 10.94 8.25
CA GLU A 58 24.03 11.06 9.19
C GLU A 58 25.37 11.00 8.45
N LYS A 59 25.54 10.04 7.54
CA LYS A 59 26.73 9.95 6.67
C LYS A 59 26.95 11.23 5.86
N LYS A 60 25.88 11.82 5.32
CA LYS A 60 25.95 13.09 4.58
C LYS A 60 26.51 14.23 5.44
N LYS A 61 26.10 14.33 6.71
CA LYS A 61 26.58 15.37 7.64
C LYS A 61 28.07 15.25 7.93
N LEU A 62 28.59 14.02 7.91
CA LEU A 62 30.00 13.73 8.19
C LEU A 62 30.90 13.79 6.94
N SER A 63 30.33 13.79 5.74
CA SER A 63 31.09 13.83 4.49
C SER A 63 31.45 15.26 4.11
N ASN A 64 32.73 15.49 3.79
CA ASN A 64 33.24 16.77 3.27
C ASN A 64 33.29 16.82 1.74
N ASN A 65 32.88 15.74 1.05
CA ASN A 65 32.94 15.65 -0.41
C ASN A 65 31.58 15.99 -1.04
N LEU A 66 31.52 17.07 -1.81
CA LEU A 66 30.30 17.54 -2.48
C LEU A 66 29.69 16.48 -3.42
N ASN A 67 30.53 15.69 -4.11
CA ASN A 67 30.05 14.65 -5.02
C ASN A 67 29.41 13.48 -4.25
N GLU A 68 29.99 13.11 -3.11
CA GLU A 68 29.43 12.09 -2.23
C GLU A 68 28.10 12.56 -1.61
N GLN A 69 28.04 13.81 -1.13
CA GLN A 69 26.82 14.40 -0.60
C GLN A 69 25.68 14.38 -1.63
N LYS A 70 25.96 14.76 -2.89
CA LYS A 70 24.99 14.71 -4.00
C LYS A 70 24.55 13.28 -4.32
N SER A 71 25.45 12.31 -4.25
CA SER A 71 25.10 10.89 -4.43
C SER A 71 24.15 10.41 -3.32
N ILE A 72 24.45 10.75 -2.07
CA ILE A 72 23.60 10.42 -0.92
C ILE A 72 22.22 11.08 -1.05
N GLU A 73 22.13 12.34 -1.48
CA GLU A 73 20.85 13.01 -1.71
C GLU A 73 19.98 12.29 -2.74
N LYS A 74 20.58 11.82 -3.84
CA LYS A 74 19.88 11.05 -4.87
C LYS A 74 19.37 9.71 -4.32
N GLU A 75 20.18 9.03 -3.52
CA GLU A 75 19.77 7.77 -2.88
C GLU A 75 18.64 7.99 -1.88
N VAL A 76 18.72 9.04 -1.04
CA VAL A 76 17.63 9.41 -0.12
C VAL A 76 16.35 9.75 -0.90
N LEU A 77 16.45 10.48 -2.01
CA LEU A 77 15.29 10.80 -2.84
C LEU A 77 14.67 9.52 -3.42
N PHE A 78 15.49 8.61 -3.95
CA PHE A 78 15.04 7.31 -4.43
C PHE A 78 14.33 6.50 -3.34
N LEU A 79 14.92 6.38 -2.15
CA LEU A 79 14.31 5.66 -1.02
C LEU A 79 12.98 6.28 -0.58
N LYS A 80 12.86 7.62 -0.59
CA LYS A 80 11.59 8.30 -0.33
C LYS A 80 10.51 7.92 -1.34
N THR A 81 10.86 7.67 -2.61
CA THR A 81 9.88 7.21 -3.61
C THR A 81 9.38 5.78 -3.34
N ARG A 82 10.13 4.98 -2.57
CA ARG A 82 9.74 3.61 -2.19
C ARG A 82 8.74 3.58 -1.03
N LEU A 83 8.72 4.59 -0.17
CA LEU A 83 7.68 4.71 0.87
C LEU A 83 6.27 4.79 0.26
N ILE A 84 5.28 4.32 1.00
CA ILE A 84 3.88 4.46 0.59
C ILE A 84 3.47 5.93 0.73
N ASN A 85 2.80 6.46 -0.29
CA ASN A 85 2.38 7.85 -0.35
C ASN A 85 0.87 8.00 -0.58
N ASN A 86 0.39 9.24 -0.61
CA ASN A 86 -1.03 9.52 -0.76
C ASN A 86 -1.65 9.02 -2.08
N THR A 87 -0.87 9.02 -3.17
CA THR A 87 -1.33 8.48 -4.46
C THR A 87 -1.53 6.97 -4.38
N ASP A 88 -0.59 6.25 -3.76
CA ASP A 88 -0.70 4.82 -3.52
C ASP A 88 -1.98 4.50 -2.72
N ASN A 89 -2.29 5.33 -1.71
CA ASN A 89 -3.47 5.19 -0.85
C ASN A 89 -4.76 5.45 -1.59
N ALA A 90 -4.82 6.52 -2.37
CA ALA A 90 -5.99 6.87 -3.16
C ALA A 90 -6.35 5.75 -4.13
N ILE A 91 -5.34 5.16 -4.80
CA ILE A 91 -5.54 4.04 -5.70
C ILE A 91 -5.98 2.79 -4.93
N TYR A 92 -5.32 2.46 -3.83
CA TYR A 92 -5.71 1.31 -3.02
C TYR A 92 -7.17 1.42 -2.56
N ASN A 93 -7.56 2.55 -1.95
CA ASN A 93 -8.92 2.79 -1.47
C ASN A 93 -9.94 2.73 -2.62
N TYR A 94 -9.62 3.37 -3.75
CA TYR A 94 -10.45 3.32 -4.95
C TYR A 94 -10.74 1.87 -5.38
N LEU A 95 -9.74 1.00 -5.34
CA LEU A 95 -9.89 -0.41 -5.69
C LEU A 95 -10.66 -1.18 -4.60
N THR A 96 -10.35 -1.00 -3.32
CA THR A 96 -10.97 -1.75 -2.21
C THR A 96 -12.46 -1.52 -2.08
N ASP A 97 -12.94 -0.31 -2.37
CA ASP A 97 -14.36 0.04 -2.36
C ASP A 97 -15.15 -0.74 -3.43
N ARG A 98 -14.45 -1.26 -4.44
CA ARG A 98 -15.01 -1.96 -5.60
C ARG A 98 -14.63 -3.44 -5.61
N VAL A 99 -13.98 -3.95 -4.56
CA VAL A 99 -13.65 -5.36 -4.40
C VAL A 99 -14.86 -6.20 -3.99
N SER A 100 -15.05 -7.30 -4.74
CA SER A 100 -16.00 -8.38 -4.43
C SER A 100 -15.54 -9.26 -3.27
N LYS A 101 -16.42 -10.15 -2.80
CA LYS A 101 -16.10 -11.11 -1.73
C LYS A 101 -14.99 -12.11 -2.09
N HIS A 102 -14.54 -12.15 -3.34
CA HIS A 102 -13.46 -13.01 -3.84
C HIS A 102 -12.13 -12.28 -4.01
N ASN A 103 -11.98 -11.08 -3.42
CA ASN A 103 -10.76 -10.29 -3.57
C ASN A 103 -10.45 -9.83 -5.00
N VAL A 104 -11.44 -9.95 -5.90
CA VAL A 104 -11.38 -9.45 -7.27
C VAL A 104 -12.15 -8.13 -7.33
N VAL A 105 -11.54 -7.11 -7.94
CA VAL A 105 -12.17 -5.82 -8.21
C VAL A 105 -13.27 -6.01 -9.25
N ASN A 106 -14.44 -5.45 -9.00
CA ASN A 106 -15.53 -5.42 -9.96
C ASN A 106 -15.18 -4.44 -11.08
N MET A 107 -14.74 -4.99 -12.22
CA MET A 107 -14.28 -4.21 -13.36
C MET A 107 -15.41 -3.41 -14.03
N ASN A 108 -16.69 -3.68 -13.75
CA ASN A 108 -17.80 -2.85 -14.25
C ASN A 108 -17.99 -1.57 -13.41
N ARG A 109 -17.33 -1.47 -12.25
CA ARG A 109 -17.40 -0.32 -11.35
C ARG A 109 -16.10 0.50 -11.33
N VAL A 110 -15.09 0.08 -12.08
CA VAL A 110 -13.75 0.70 -12.15
C VAL A 110 -13.48 1.19 -13.57
N LYS A 111 -12.82 2.35 -13.69
CA LYS A 111 -12.29 2.82 -14.97
C LYS A 111 -11.25 1.84 -15.51
N LYS A 112 -11.37 1.51 -16.78
CA LYS A 112 -10.58 0.43 -17.38
C LYS A 112 -9.11 0.78 -17.59
N THR A 113 -8.68 2.04 -17.52
CA THR A 113 -7.28 2.42 -17.76
C THR A 113 -6.73 3.24 -16.61
N GLN A 114 -5.41 3.19 -16.40
CA GLN A 114 -4.74 4.01 -15.38
C GLN A 114 -4.94 5.50 -15.62
N LYS A 115 -5.00 5.93 -16.88
CA LYS A 115 -5.28 7.32 -17.25
C LYS A 115 -6.67 7.76 -16.78
N ALA A 116 -7.70 6.95 -17.05
CA ALA A 116 -9.06 7.27 -16.64
C ALA A 116 -9.26 7.20 -15.11
N ILE A 117 -8.52 6.33 -14.40
CA ILE A 117 -8.47 6.34 -12.93
C ILE A 117 -7.81 7.62 -12.42
N ALA A 118 -6.73 8.07 -13.06
CA ALA A 118 -6.06 9.31 -12.69
C ALA A 118 -6.98 10.53 -12.84
N GLU A 119 -7.75 10.59 -13.93
CA GLU A 119 -8.76 11.62 -14.16
C GLU A 119 -9.88 11.58 -13.11
N GLU A 120 -10.41 10.39 -12.77
CA GLU A 120 -11.47 10.24 -11.76
C GLU A 120 -11.00 10.68 -10.36
N LEU A 121 -9.75 10.40 -10.02
CA LEU A 121 -9.18 10.75 -8.72
C LEU A 121 -8.54 12.15 -8.67
N ALA A 122 -8.55 12.90 -9.78
CA ALA A 122 -7.83 14.17 -9.93
C ALA A 122 -6.34 14.08 -9.56
N LEU A 123 -5.67 13.02 -10.05
CA LEU A 123 -4.25 12.74 -9.82
C LEU A 123 -3.45 12.82 -11.12
N ASP A 124 -2.14 13.07 -10.99
CA ASP A 124 -1.22 13.01 -12.13
C ASP A 124 -1.11 11.56 -12.67
N ALA A 125 -1.24 11.40 -13.99
CA ALA A 125 -1.23 10.08 -14.63
C ALA A 125 0.10 9.33 -14.45
N THR A 126 1.23 10.05 -14.43
CA THR A 126 2.56 9.45 -14.19
C THR A 126 2.67 8.93 -12.76
N ALA A 127 2.16 9.70 -11.78
CA ALA A 127 2.09 9.27 -10.39
C ALA A 127 1.22 8.01 -10.25
N VAL A 128 0.04 7.98 -10.89
CA VAL A 128 -0.85 6.80 -10.85
C VAL A 128 -0.18 5.58 -11.46
N SER A 129 0.48 5.71 -12.60
CA SER A 129 1.22 4.59 -13.22
C SER A 129 2.33 4.06 -12.30
N LYS A 130 3.09 4.95 -11.67
CA LYS A 130 4.14 4.57 -10.69
C LYS A 130 3.55 3.88 -9.47
N SER A 131 2.42 4.35 -8.97
CA SER A 131 1.73 3.74 -7.84
C SER A 131 1.19 2.35 -8.16
N PHE A 132 0.55 2.13 -9.32
CA PHE A 132 0.15 0.79 -9.74
C PHE A 132 1.33 -0.18 -9.85
N LYS A 133 2.47 0.29 -10.38
CA LYS A 133 3.70 -0.51 -10.43
C LYS A 133 4.18 -0.85 -9.02
N LYS A 134 4.29 0.14 -8.14
CA LYS A 134 4.72 -0.05 -6.74
C LYS A 134 3.81 -1.03 -6.00
N LEU A 135 2.48 -0.84 -6.05
CA LEU A 135 1.52 -1.70 -5.37
C LEU A 135 1.59 -3.15 -5.89
N LYS A 136 1.90 -3.35 -7.17
CA LYS A 136 2.14 -4.68 -7.75
C LYS A 136 3.47 -5.29 -7.29
N GLU A 137 4.56 -4.52 -7.30
CA GLU A 137 5.89 -4.93 -6.78
C GLU A 137 5.85 -5.28 -5.28
N LEU A 138 4.97 -4.64 -4.51
CA LEU A 138 4.74 -4.92 -3.09
C LEU A 138 3.77 -6.09 -2.84
N HIS A 139 3.30 -6.75 -3.90
CA HIS A 139 2.29 -7.82 -3.85
C HIS A 139 1.01 -7.40 -3.13
N ILE A 140 0.64 -6.12 -3.26
CA ILE A 140 -0.59 -5.57 -2.69
C ILE A 140 -1.77 -5.85 -3.62
N ILE A 141 -1.54 -5.55 -4.90
CA ILE A 141 -2.47 -5.82 -5.98
C ILE A 141 -1.78 -6.66 -7.05
N ASP A 142 -2.57 -7.32 -7.85
CA ASP A 142 -2.14 -7.84 -9.13
C ASP A 142 -3.19 -7.54 -10.20
N PHE A 143 -2.80 -7.50 -11.46
CA PHE A 143 -3.71 -7.23 -12.56
C PHE A 143 -3.22 -7.79 -13.89
N THR A 144 -4.18 -8.11 -14.75
CA THR A 144 -3.96 -8.42 -16.17
C THR A 144 -4.52 -7.29 -17.04
N LYS A 145 -3.90 -7.09 -18.21
CA LYS A 145 -4.28 -6.05 -19.16
C LYS A 145 -4.45 -6.64 -20.55
N SER A 146 -5.39 -6.09 -21.31
CA SER A 146 -5.49 -6.22 -22.76
C SER A 146 -5.27 -4.85 -23.37
N GLY A 147 -4.12 -4.69 -24.05
CA GLY A 147 -3.61 -3.38 -24.43
C GLY A 147 -3.44 -2.47 -23.21
N SER A 148 -4.05 -1.28 -23.25
CA SER A 148 -4.01 -0.31 -22.14
C SER A 148 -5.09 -0.55 -21.06
N ALA A 149 -6.04 -1.45 -21.30
CA ALA A 149 -7.18 -1.67 -20.44
C ALA A 149 -6.96 -2.83 -19.47
N PHE A 150 -7.38 -2.66 -18.22
CA PHE A 150 -7.44 -3.70 -17.20
C PHE A 150 -8.55 -4.69 -17.52
N GLU A 151 -8.19 -5.97 -17.55
CA GLU A 151 -9.15 -7.08 -17.67
C GLU A 151 -9.60 -7.55 -16.29
N LYS A 152 -8.64 -7.73 -15.38
CA LYS A 152 -8.86 -8.16 -14.00
C LYS A 152 -7.88 -7.46 -13.07
N ILE A 153 -8.33 -7.13 -11.87
CA ILE A 153 -7.50 -6.63 -10.78
C ILE A 153 -7.85 -7.44 -9.52
N PHE A 154 -6.82 -7.94 -8.85
CA PHE A 154 -6.88 -8.72 -7.63
C PHE A 154 -6.24 -7.92 -6.49
N ILE A 155 -6.79 -8.05 -5.28
CA ILE A 155 -6.16 -7.56 -4.05
C ILE A 155 -5.71 -8.77 -3.23
N SER A 156 -4.48 -8.74 -2.71
CA SER A 156 -3.95 -9.85 -1.95
C SER A 156 -4.88 -10.24 -0.79
N PRO A 157 -5.24 -11.54 -0.66
CA PRO A 157 -6.09 -12.02 0.44
C PRO A 157 -5.40 -11.94 1.81
N ARG A 158 -4.10 -11.66 1.86
CA ARG A 158 -3.34 -11.38 3.10
C ARG A 158 -3.50 -9.95 3.59
N ILE A 159 -3.99 -9.07 2.73
CA ILE A 159 -4.13 -7.63 2.96
C ILE A 159 -5.57 -7.28 3.27
N LEU A 160 -6.48 -7.79 2.44
CA LEU A 160 -7.90 -7.58 2.58
C LEU A 160 -8.59 -8.94 2.48
N TRP A 161 -9.61 -9.21 3.29
CA TRP A 161 -10.50 -10.34 3.05
C TRP A 161 -11.90 -9.97 3.47
N LYS A 162 -12.86 -10.08 2.54
CA LYS A 162 -14.26 -9.69 2.77
C LYS A 162 -15.21 -10.89 2.97
N LYS A 163 -14.70 -12.13 2.97
CA LYS A 163 -15.50 -13.34 3.15
C LYS A 163 -15.29 -13.95 4.54
N ASP A 164 -15.94 -15.08 4.77
CA ASP A 164 -15.81 -15.88 5.98
C ASP A 164 -14.35 -16.32 6.27
N VAL A 165 -14.04 -16.47 7.55
CA VAL A 165 -12.72 -16.81 8.08
C VAL A 165 -12.30 -18.24 7.72
N HIS A 166 -13.19 -19.23 7.66
CA HIS A 166 -12.83 -20.60 7.31
C HIS A 166 -12.37 -20.68 5.84
N ILE A 167 -13.06 -19.94 4.97
CA ILE A 167 -12.69 -19.84 3.56
C ILE A 167 -11.37 -19.05 3.43
N HIS A 168 -11.16 -18.01 4.24
CA HIS A 168 -9.88 -17.30 4.30
C HIS A 168 -8.73 -18.26 4.61
N SER A 169 -8.88 -19.05 5.68
CA SER A 169 -7.85 -19.99 6.13
C SER A 169 -7.51 -21.01 5.05
N LYS A 170 -8.52 -21.53 4.34
CA LYS A 170 -8.30 -22.43 3.20
C LYS A 170 -7.54 -21.74 2.07
N VAL A 171 -7.95 -20.53 1.68
CA VAL A 171 -7.26 -19.76 0.64
C VAL A 171 -5.81 -19.49 1.04
N ILE A 172 -5.53 -19.06 2.28
CA ILE A 172 -4.17 -18.84 2.76
C ILE A 172 -3.36 -20.14 2.79
N TYR A 173 -3.97 -21.25 3.18
CA TYR A 173 -3.33 -22.57 3.15
C TYR A 173 -2.94 -22.96 1.72
N ASP A 174 -3.84 -22.77 0.75
CA ASP A 174 -3.61 -23.06 -0.67
C ASP A 174 -2.47 -22.18 -1.24
N LEU A 175 -2.43 -20.89 -0.87
CA LEU A 175 -1.32 -19.98 -1.25
C LEU A 175 0.03 -20.44 -0.68
N ASN A 176 0.04 -20.99 0.54
CA ASN A 176 1.27 -21.40 1.22
C ASN A 176 1.81 -22.74 0.69
N HIS A 177 0.93 -23.69 0.34
CA HIS A 177 1.32 -25.09 0.16
C HIS A 177 1.05 -25.66 -1.24
N LEU A 178 0.16 -25.04 -2.02
CA LEU A 178 -0.26 -25.55 -3.32
C LEU A 178 0.16 -24.62 -4.48
N GLY A 179 1.09 -23.69 -4.21
CA GLY A 179 1.50 -22.66 -5.17
C GLY A 179 0.38 -21.68 -5.53
N GLY A 180 -0.64 -21.53 -4.67
CA GLY A 180 -1.81 -20.72 -4.96
C GLY A 180 -1.48 -19.26 -5.29
N PHE A 181 -2.12 -18.75 -6.35
CA PHE A 181 -1.91 -17.45 -7.00
C PHE A 181 -0.42 -17.10 -7.18
N ASP A 182 0.16 -17.52 -8.31
CA ASP A 182 1.51 -17.15 -8.80
C ASP A 182 1.86 -15.66 -8.64
N ASN A 183 0.84 -14.81 -8.55
CA ASN A 183 0.99 -13.37 -8.56
C ASN A 183 1.18 -12.74 -7.16
N PHE A 184 1.02 -13.48 -6.06
CA PHE A 184 1.15 -12.96 -4.70
C PHE A 184 2.17 -13.75 -3.85
N ARG A 185 3.16 -13.04 -3.28
CA ARG A 185 4.12 -13.62 -2.31
C ARG A 185 3.43 -14.02 -0.99
N ILE A 186 4.04 -14.98 -0.28
CA ILE A 186 3.64 -15.42 1.07
C ILE A 186 3.65 -14.24 2.06
N ASN A 187 4.64 -13.36 1.94
CA ASN A 187 4.75 -12.16 2.75
C ASN A 187 4.58 -10.91 1.86
N PRO A 188 3.42 -10.23 1.93
CA PRO A 188 3.27 -8.91 1.35
C PRO A 188 4.35 -7.98 1.91
N PHE A 189 4.82 -7.02 1.10
CA PHE A 189 5.90 -6.08 1.43
C PHE A 189 7.30 -6.66 1.59
N GLU A 190 7.48 -7.98 1.48
CA GLU A 190 8.81 -8.58 1.39
C GLU A 190 9.40 -8.29 0.02
N VAL A 191 10.35 -7.36 -0.01
CA VAL A 191 11.09 -6.98 -1.22
C VAL A 191 12.57 -7.28 -1.03
N ASP A 192 13.17 -7.75 -2.13
CA ASP A 192 14.58 -8.11 -2.22
C ASP A 192 15.45 -6.87 -1.95
N ASP A 193 16.67 -7.05 -1.43
CA ASP A 193 17.50 -5.91 -1.02
C ASP A 193 17.87 -5.00 -2.21
N GLU A 194 17.96 -5.57 -3.41
CA GLU A 194 18.15 -4.86 -4.68
C GLU A 194 17.04 -3.84 -4.97
N TYR A 195 15.81 -4.10 -4.52
CA TYR A 195 14.69 -3.17 -4.70
C TYR A 195 14.93 -1.82 -4.01
N LEU A 196 15.74 -1.81 -2.94
CA LEU A 196 16.11 -0.64 -2.16
C LEU A 196 17.40 0.03 -2.64
N ASN A 197 17.98 -0.45 -3.73
CA ASN A 197 19.14 0.16 -4.35
C ASN A 197 18.69 0.98 -5.57
N PRO A 198 19.26 2.19 -5.78
CA PRO A 198 19.04 2.93 -7.00
C PRO A 198 19.42 2.04 -8.20
N PRO A 199 18.64 2.04 -9.29
CA PRO A 199 19.02 1.28 -10.48
C PRO A 199 20.39 1.77 -10.95
N GLU A 200 21.31 0.83 -11.18
CA GLU A 200 22.59 1.15 -11.81
C GLU A 200 22.27 1.83 -13.14
N LYS A 201 22.81 3.03 -13.36
CA LYS A 201 22.83 3.62 -14.69
C LYS A 201 23.77 2.76 -15.52
N ASN A 202 23.27 1.65 -16.07
CA ASN A 202 23.76 0.90 -17.24
C ASN A 202 23.05 -0.45 -17.31
N LYS A 203 21.90 -0.47 -18.00
CA LYS A 203 21.42 -1.53 -18.91
C LYS A 203 20.04 -1.10 -19.41
N ALA A 204 20.03 0.00 -20.17
CA ALA A 204 19.03 0.13 -21.21
C ALA A 204 19.49 -0.82 -22.32
N ALA A 205 18.83 -1.96 -22.43
CA ALA A 205 18.82 -2.77 -23.64
C ALA A 205 17.65 -2.29 -24.51
#